data_AF-A0AAW2MCJ0-F1
#
_entry.id   AF-A0AAW2MCJ0-F1
#
_cell.length_a   1.000
_cell.length_b   1.000
_cell.length_c   1.000
_cell.angle_alpha   90.00
_cell.angle_beta   90.00
_cell.angle_gamma   90.00
#
_symmetry.space_group_name_H-M   'P 1'
#
loop_
_entity.id
_entity.type
_entity.pdbx_description
1 polymer ?
#
loop_
_entity_poly.entity_id
_entity_poly.type
_entity_poly.pdbx_seq_one_letter_code
_entity_poly.pdbx_strand_id
1 'polypeptide(L)' 'MNQVQEFQMILHDLHAEGMKLSESFQVAAMIEKLPPLWKDFKNYLKHKRKEIGLEDLIVR' A
#
# COMPACT_ATOMS: atom_id res chain seq x y z
N MET A 1 4.68 4.44 -15.99
CA MET A 1 5.24 4.12 -14.67
C MET A 1 4.39 3.02 -14.05
N ASN A 2 4.96 2.18 -13.17
CA ASN A 2 4.20 1.19 -12.42
C ASN A 2 3.49 1.89 -11.24
N GLN A 3 2.26 1.49 -10.93
CA GLN A 3 1.45 2.03 -9.83
C GLN A 3 2.17 1.98 -8.47
N VAL A 4 2.96 0.93 -8.22
CA VAL A 4 3.79 0.82 -7.00
C VAL A 4 4.82 1.95 -6.94
N GLN A 5 5.42 2.27 -8.08
CA GLN A 5 6.46 3.28 -8.20
C GLN A 5 5.88 4.69 -8.00
N GLU A 6 4.70 4.97 -8.54
CA GLU A 6 3.97 6.22 -8.30
C GLU A 6 3.60 6.38 -6.81
N PHE A 7 3.13 5.31 -6.17
CA PHE A 7 2.82 5.34 -4.74
C PHE A 7 4.06 5.58 -3.88
N GLN A 8 5.19 4.93 -4.21
CA GLN A 8 6.47 5.14 -3.52
C GLN A 8 6.98 6.58 -3.66
N MET A 9 6.83 7.21 -4.83
CA MET A 9 7.21 8.62 -5.01
C MET A 9 6.37 9.55 -4.12
N ILE A 10 5.05 9.35 -4.05
CA ILE A 10 4.17 10.15 -3.18
C ILE A 10 4.58 10.01 -1.71
N LEU A 11 4.85 8.78 -1.25
CA LEU A 11 5.31 8.55 0.13
C LEU A 11 6.66 9.23 0.42
N HIS A 12 7.57 9.21 -0.56
CA HIS A 12 8.86 9.87 -0.45
C HIS A 12 8.70 11.40 -0.32
N ASP A 13 7.84 12.01 -1.14
CA ASP A 13 7.60 13.45 -1.12
C ASP A 13 6.93 13.88 0.19
N LEU A 14 5.94 13.12 0.68
CA LEU A 14 5.33 13.36 2.00
C LEU A 14 6.34 13.28 3.14
N HIS A 15 7.25 12.31 3.09
CA HIS A 15 8.35 12.22 4.06
C HIS A 15 9.30 13.42 3.98
N ALA A 16 9.61 13.91 2.78
CA ALA A 16 10.45 15.10 2.58
C ALA A 16 9.80 16.36 3.15
N GLU A 17 8.46 16.43 3.15
CA GLU A 17 7.68 17.49 3.80
C GLU A 17 7.51 17.30 5.33
N GLY A 18 8.08 16.24 5.90
CA GLY A 18 7.96 15.92 7.34
C GLY A 18 6.66 15.23 7.72
N MET A 19 5.83 14.85 6.75
CA MET A 19 4.58 14.12 6.96
C MET A 19 4.84 12.61 6.98
N LYS A 20 5.02 12.04 8.17
CA LYS A 20 5.18 10.58 8.33
C LYS A 20 3.83 9.91 8.49
N LEU A 21 3.45 9.09 7.52
CA LEU A 21 2.24 8.25 7.59
C LEU A 21 2.54 6.95 8.33
N SER A 22 1.58 6.45 9.11
CA SER A 22 1.73 5.13 9.75
C SER A 22 1.81 4.04 8.68
N GLU A 23 2.58 2.99 8.96
CA GLU A 23 2.71 1.85 8.04
C GLU A 23 1.34 1.23 7.71
N SER A 24 0.47 1.11 8.72
CA SER A 24 -0.91 0.66 8.55
C SER A 24 -1.71 1.48 7.54
N PHE A 25 -1.51 2.81 7.53
CA PHE A 25 -2.16 3.70 6.56
C PHE A 25 -1.59 3.50 5.15
N GLN A 26 -0.26 3.36 5.03
CA GLN A 26 0.40 3.13 3.75
C GLN A 26 -0.07 1.81 3.11
N VAL A 27 -0.13 0.74 3.90
CA VAL A 27 -0.66 -0.58 3.49
C VAL A 27 -2.12 -0.48 3.05
N ALA A 28 -2.98 0.16 3.84
CA ALA A 28 -4.39 0.33 3.49
C ALA A 28 -4.58 1.14 2.20
N ALA A 29 -3.83 2.23 2.04
CA ALA A 29 -3.87 3.07 0.85
C ALA A 29 -3.44 2.29 -0.40
N MET A 30 -2.40 1.44 -0.31
CA MET A 30 -1.96 0.63 -1.44
C MET A 30 -3.01 -0.42 -1.84
N ILE A 31 -3.65 -1.08 -0.86
CA ILE A 31 -4.73 -2.04 -1.10
C ILE A 31 -5.91 -1.37 -1.82
N GLU A 32 -6.31 -0.16 -1.40
CA GLU A 32 -7.38 0.58 -2.06
C GLU A 32 -7.05 0.92 -3.50
N LYS A 33 -5.78 1.23 -3.80
CA LYS A 33 -5.32 1.55 -5.15
C LYS A 33 -5.22 0.35 -6.09
N LEU A 34 -5.18 -0.90 -5.60
CA LEU A 34 -5.13 -2.09 -6.45
C LEU A 34 -6.23 -2.09 -7.55
N PRO A 35 -5.98 -2.69 -8.73
CA PRO A 35 -6.96 -2.72 -9.81
C PRO A 35 -8.32 -3.33 -9.39
N PRO A 36 -9.45 -2.92 -9.99
CA PRO A 36 -10.77 -3.50 -9.69
C PRO A 36 -10.83 -5.01 -9.86
N LEU A 37 -10.03 -5.57 -10.79
CA LEU A 37 -9.89 -7.00 -11.03
C LEU A 37 -9.37 -7.79 -9.80
N TRP A 38 -8.76 -7.11 -8.82
CA TRP A 38 -8.20 -7.70 -7.60
C TRP A 38 -9.15 -7.60 -6.40
N LYS A 39 -10.45 -7.34 -6.62
CA LYS A 39 -11.45 -7.16 -5.54
C LYS A 39 -11.42 -8.26 -4.49
N ASP A 40 -11.37 -9.52 -4.90
CA ASP A 40 -11.37 -10.65 -3.96
C ASP A 40 -10.06 -10.73 -3.17
N PHE A 41 -8.94 -10.36 -3.78
CA PHE A 41 -7.66 -10.25 -3.08
C PHE A 41 -7.68 -9.11 -2.05
N LYS A 42 -8.25 -7.95 -2.38
CA LYS A 42 -8.44 -6.86 -1.40
C LYS A 42 -9.29 -7.32 -0.21
N ASN A 43 -10.38 -8.04 -0.48
CA ASN A 43 -11.24 -8.57 0.58
C ASN A 43 -10.50 -9.59 1.45
N TYR A 44 -9.72 -10.48 0.83
CA TYR A 44 -8.85 -11.41 1.56
C TYR A 44 -7.88 -10.67 2.49
N LEU A 45 -7.19 -9.64 2.00
CA LEU A 45 -6.25 -8.86 2.81
C LEU A 45 -6.94 -8.15 3.98
N LYS A 46 -8.14 -7.58 3.76
CA LYS A 46 -8.93 -6.92 4.81
C LYS A 46 -9.38 -7.87 5.93
N HIS A 47 -9.55 -9.16 5.63
CA HIS A 47 -10.00 -10.17 6.59
C HIS A 47 -8.87 -11.05 7.15
N LYS A 48 -7.64 -10.89 6.65
CA LYS A 48 -6.48 -11.66 7.12
C LYS A 48 -6.11 -11.20 8.53
N ARG A 49 -6.09 -12.12 9.49
CA ARG A 49 -5.70 -11.84 10.89
C ARG A 49 -4.19 -11.70 11.11
N LYS A 50 -3.39 -11.68 10.03
CA LYS A 50 -1.93 -11.51 10.09
C LYS A 50 -1.60 -10.06 9.77
N GLU A 51 -0.67 -9.47 10.51
CA GLU A 51 -0.06 -8.19 10.13
C GLU A 51 0.63 -8.33 8.77
N ILE A 52 0.41 -7.34 7.91
CA ILE A 52 0.95 -7.27 6.55
C ILE A 52 1.67 -5.93 6.45
N GLY A 53 2.97 -5.96 6.19
CA GLY A 53 3.77 -4.78 5.94
C GLY A 53 3.72 -4.35 4.48
N LEU A 54 4.26 -3.17 4.17
CA LEU A 54 4.35 -2.70 2.78
C LEU A 54 5.24 -3.63 1.95
N GLU A 55 6.31 -4.16 2.55
CA GLU A 55 7.23 -5.11 1.91
C GLU A 55 6.55 -6.41 1.51
N ASP A 56 5.59 -6.91 2.31
CA ASP A 56 4.83 -8.13 2.00
C ASP A 56 3.90 -7.95 0.78
N LEU A 57 3.51 -6.71 0.48
CA LEU A 57 2.65 -6.39 -0.66
C LEU A 57 3.45 -6.13 -1.94
N ILE A 58 4.75 -5.83 -1.83
CA ILE A 58 5.63 -5.58 -2.97
C ILE A 58 6.41 -6.86 -3.26
N VAL A 59 5.96 -7.62 -4.26
CA VAL A 59 6.75 -8.73 -4.81
C VAL A 59 7.92 -8.14 -5.60
N ARG A 60 9.13 -8.55 -5.25
CA ARG A 60 10.40 -8.09 -5.84
C ARG A 60 10.62 -8.63 -7.25
#